data_AF-A6QAP3-F1
#
_entry.id   AF-A6QAP3-F1
#
_cell.length_a   1.000
_cell.length_b   1.000
_cell.length_c   1.000
_cell.angle_alpha   90.00
_cell.angle_beta   90.00
_cell.angle_gamma   90.00
#
_symmetry.space_group_name_H-M   'P 1'
#
loop_
_entity.id
_entity.type
_entity.pdbx_description
1 polymer ?
#
loop_
_entity_poly.entity_id
_entity_poly.type
_entity_poly.pdbx_seq_one_letter_code
_entity_poly.pdbx_strand_id
1 'polypeptide(L)'
;MAQHEHMSIKKNADISIEKHDELSEQTVAKVAIALSALDNRYKENIADYAQELHSYTHKIDNARIELEMLLKQKEPYDDTLIAVEKEAEYALRLLQRLTDQYIQKTVVASELEDELKNLGHSEESRGVLQNRRIELDRLQTEIEDFELTLLDYELEKQNLLLKIEPITRKISALEQNIRELESKKRYIESAHLHRITQVASAQPSKLLPVM
;
A
#
# COMPACT_ATOMS: atom_id res chain seq x y z
N MET A 1 100.74 -35.14 -48.81
CA MET A 1 100.79 -33.66 -48.76
C MET A 1 99.46 -33.14 -49.27
N ALA A 2 98.90 -32.18 -48.52
CA ALA A 2 97.59 -31.58 -48.69
C ALA A 2 97.46 -30.77 -49.99
N GLN A 3 96.23 -30.56 -50.47
CA GLN A 3 95.56 -29.24 -50.40
C GLN A 3 94.12 -29.30 -50.94
N HIS A 4 93.28 -28.50 -50.28
CA HIS A 4 91.88 -28.18 -50.53
C HIS A 4 91.63 -27.52 -51.90
N GLU A 5 90.40 -27.59 -52.41
CA GLU A 5 89.60 -26.39 -52.67
C GLU A 5 88.10 -26.68 -52.85
N HIS A 6 87.30 -25.78 -52.27
CA HIS A 6 85.85 -25.72 -52.23
C HIS A 6 85.26 -25.12 -53.52
N MET A 7 84.02 -25.50 -53.86
CA MET A 7 82.93 -24.67 -54.44
C MET A 7 81.78 -25.61 -54.88
N SER A 8 80.50 -25.26 -54.95
CA SER A 8 79.60 -24.38 -54.21
C SER A 8 78.19 -24.65 -54.79
N ILE A 9 77.14 -24.55 -53.96
CA ILE A 9 75.75 -24.20 -54.31
C ILE A 9 74.86 -25.28 -55.00
N LYS A 10 73.84 -25.74 -54.27
CA LYS A 10 72.42 -25.52 -54.63
C LYS A 10 71.58 -25.38 -53.36
N LYS A 11 71.33 -24.12 -52.99
CA LYS A 11 70.25 -23.69 -52.09
C LYS A 11 68.95 -23.83 -52.89
N ASN A 12 68.06 -24.72 -52.47
CA ASN A 12 66.64 -24.56 -52.75
C ASN A 12 66.09 -23.63 -51.67
N ALA A 13 66.02 -22.34 -52.00
CA ALA A 13 65.13 -21.41 -51.34
C ALA A 13 63.73 -21.53 -51.94
N ASP A 14 62.76 -21.12 -51.13
CA ASP A 14 61.43 -20.65 -51.53
C ASP A 14 60.42 -21.67 -51.99
N ILE A 15 59.69 -22.26 -51.02
CA ILE A 15 58.23 -22.36 -51.12
C ILE A 15 57.60 -22.05 -49.75
N SER A 16 57.03 -20.84 -49.67
CA SER A 16 55.78 -20.50 -48.98
C SER A 16 55.69 -20.68 -47.46
N ILE A 17 56.17 -19.67 -46.72
CA ILE A 17 55.68 -19.40 -45.36
C ILE A 17 55.31 -17.91 -45.33
N GLU A 18 54.17 -17.53 -45.89
CA GLU A 18 53.70 -16.13 -45.78
C GLU A 18 52.17 -15.99 -45.77
N LYS A 19 51.39 -17.09 -45.82
CA LYS A 19 49.92 -17.02 -45.80
C LYS A 19 49.27 -17.35 -44.46
N HIS A 20 50.03 -17.74 -43.44
CA HIS A 20 49.46 -18.13 -42.14
C HIS A 20 49.31 -16.98 -41.13
N ASP A 21 50.10 -15.90 -41.24
CA ASP A 21 50.03 -14.76 -40.30
C ASP A 21 48.87 -13.80 -40.59
N GLU A 22 48.59 -13.47 -41.86
CA GLU A 22 47.50 -12.53 -42.20
C GLU A 22 46.10 -13.10 -41.89
N LEU A 23 45.90 -14.42 -42.03
CA LEU A 23 44.66 -15.10 -41.64
C LEU A 23 44.47 -15.16 -40.10
N SER A 24 45.58 -15.21 -39.37
CA SER A 24 45.62 -15.17 -37.90
C SER A 24 45.30 -13.76 -37.37
N GLU A 25 45.90 -12.72 -37.94
CA GLU A 25 45.59 -11.33 -37.57
C GLU A 25 44.15 -10.94 -37.91
N GLN A 26 43.62 -11.40 -39.05
CA GLN A 26 42.24 -11.14 -39.42
C GLN A 26 41.24 -11.85 -38.50
N THR A 27 41.58 -13.05 -38.01
CA THR A 27 40.73 -13.77 -37.04
C THR A 27 40.81 -13.16 -35.65
N VAL A 28 42.00 -12.74 -35.21
CA VAL A 28 42.20 -12.00 -33.95
C VAL A 28 41.44 -10.67 -33.96
N ALA A 29 41.50 -9.92 -35.07
CA ALA A 29 40.75 -8.67 -35.22
C ALA A 29 39.22 -8.89 -35.18
N LYS A 30 38.71 -9.94 -35.84
CA LYS A 30 37.28 -10.30 -35.78
C LYS A 30 36.84 -10.70 -34.36
N VAL A 31 37.67 -11.43 -33.62
CA VAL A 31 37.41 -11.80 -32.22
C VAL A 31 37.43 -10.56 -31.33
N ALA A 32 38.39 -9.65 -31.49
CA ALA A 32 38.46 -8.41 -30.72
C ALA A 32 37.23 -7.52 -30.95
N ILE A 33 36.76 -7.39 -32.20
CA ILE A 33 35.54 -6.66 -32.55
C ILE A 33 34.31 -7.33 -31.91
N ALA A 34 34.21 -8.66 -31.97
CA ALA A 34 33.11 -9.40 -31.34
C ALA A 34 33.09 -9.24 -29.82
N LEU A 35 34.25 -9.28 -29.16
CA LEU A 35 34.40 -9.07 -27.72
C LEU A 35 34.04 -7.63 -27.32
N SER A 36 34.47 -6.63 -28.09
CA SER A 36 34.09 -5.22 -27.83
C SER A 36 32.59 -4.99 -28.03
N ALA A 37 31.98 -5.59 -29.06
CA ALA A 37 30.54 -5.54 -29.26
C ALA A 37 29.76 -6.21 -28.12
N LEU A 38 30.28 -7.33 -27.59
CA LEU A 38 29.70 -8.02 -26.44
C LEU A 38 29.82 -7.18 -25.16
N ASP A 39 30.98 -6.59 -24.90
CA ASP A 39 31.23 -5.71 -23.75
C ASP A 39 30.34 -4.47 -23.77
N ASN A 40 30.20 -3.83 -24.94
CA ASN A 40 29.31 -2.69 -25.11
C ASN A 40 27.84 -3.07 -24.84
N ARG A 41 27.38 -4.22 -25.35
CA ARG A 41 26.02 -4.73 -25.06
C ARG A 41 25.81 -5.08 -23.60
N TYR A 42 26.81 -5.64 -22.94
CA TYR A 42 26.74 -5.96 -21.52
C TYR A 42 26.60 -4.69 -20.68
N LYS A 43 27.38 -3.65 -20.99
CA LYS A 43 27.28 -2.33 -20.35
C LYS A 43 25.93 -1.67 -20.58
N GLU A 44 25.40 -1.71 -21.79
CA GLU A 44 24.08 -1.18 -22.14
C GLU A 44 22.96 -1.90 -21.35
N ASN A 45 22.98 -3.23 -21.32
CA ASN A 45 22.01 -4.01 -20.54
C ASN A 45 22.05 -3.73 -19.04
N ILE A 46 23.25 -3.51 -18.46
CA ILE A 46 23.40 -3.12 -17.05
C ILE A 46 22.82 -1.73 -16.82
N ALA A 47 23.08 -0.78 -17.71
CA ALA A 47 22.58 0.58 -17.60
C ALA A 47 21.04 0.60 -17.65
N ASP A 48 20.44 -0.12 -18.61
CA ASP A 48 18.99 -0.25 -18.75
C ASP A 48 18.35 -0.85 -17.50
N TYR A 49 18.94 -1.90 -16.93
CA TYR A 49 18.47 -2.51 -15.69
C TYR A 49 18.58 -1.59 -14.48
N ALA A 50 19.72 -0.91 -14.32
CA ALA A 50 19.92 0.04 -13.24
C ALA A 50 18.89 1.18 -13.32
N GLN A 51 18.61 1.67 -14.53
CA GLN A 51 17.60 2.69 -14.78
C GLN A 51 16.19 2.17 -14.48
N GLU A 52 15.86 0.94 -14.89
CA GLU A 52 14.56 0.33 -14.62
C GLU A 52 14.33 0.16 -13.11
N LEU A 53 15.32 -0.37 -12.37
CA LEU A 53 15.27 -0.48 -10.91
C LEU A 53 15.15 0.87 -10.20
N HIS A 54 15.89 1.87 -10.66
CA HIS A 54 15.84 3.21 -10.10
C HIS A 54 14.44 3.83 -10.29
N SER A 55 13.86 3.67 -11.48
CA SER A 55 12.48 4.09 -11.79
C SER A 55 11.45 3.42 -10.88
N TYR A 56 11.53 2.10 -10.66
CA TYR A 56 10.61 1.42 -9.73
C TYR A 56 10.81 1.87 -8.29
N THR A 57 12.06 2.05 -7.85
CA THR A 57 12.36 2.53 -6.50
C THR A 57 11.75 3.90 -6.26
N HIS A 58 11.96 4.84 -7.18
CA HIS A 58 11.38 6.18 -7.10
C HIS A 58 9.84 6.16 -7.11
N LYS A 59 9.22 5.30 -7.92
CA LYS A 59 7.74 5.15 -7.93
C LYS A 59 7.21 4.62 -6.59
N ILE A 60 7.90 3.65 -6.00
CA ILE A 60 7.55 3.10 -4.68
C ILE A 60 7.70 4.17 -3.61
N ASP A 61 8.80 4.93 -3.61
CA ASP A 61 9.05 5.98 -2.62
C ASP A 61 8.00 7.10 -2.72
N ASN A 62 7.67 7.55 -3.93
CA ASN A 62 6.60 8.52 -4.15
C ASN A 62 5.24 8.02 -3.64
N ALA A 63 4.88 6.77 -3.95
CA ALA A 63 3.65 6.18 -3.45
C ALA A 63 3.66 6.06 -1.91
N ARG A 64 4.80 5.74 -1.28
CA ARG A 64 4.90 5.72 0.19
C ARG A 64 4.73 7.10 0.81
N ILE A 65 5.28 8.15 0.19
CA ILE A 65 5.09 9.53 0.65
C ILE A 65 3.62 9.92 0.57
N GLU A 66 2.94 9.62 -0.55
CA GLU A 66 1.51 9.87 -0.70
C GLU A 66 0.67 9.08 0.32
N LEU A 67 1.05 7.82 0.62
CA LEU A 67 0.42 7.02 1.66
C LEU A 67 0.49 7.70 3.02
N GLU A 68 1.70 8.15 3.39
CA GLU A 68 1.94 8.81 4.67
C GLU A 68 1.15 10.12 4.78
N MET A 69 1.06 10.89 3.70
CA MET A 69 0.22 12.09 3.65
C MET A 69 -1.26 11.78 3.86
N LEU A 70 -1.80 10.75 3.21
CA LEU A 70 -3.19 10.34 3.38
C LEU A 70 -3.47 9.82 4.79
N LEU A 71 -2.54 9.09 5.40
CA LEU A 71 -2.65 8.61 6.78
C LEU A 71 -2.70 9.79 7.76
N LYS A 72 -1.80 10.76 7.62
CA LYS A 72 -1.81 12.00 8.44
C LYS A 72 -3.07 12.83 8.21
N GLN A 73 -3.61 12.83 7.00
CA GLN A 73 -4.88 13.50 6.71
C GLN A 73 -6.06 12.79 7.39
N LYS A 74 -6.02 11.46 7.51
CA LYS A 74 -7.08 10.63 8.12
C LYS A 74 -7.08 10.71 9.64
N GLU A 75 -5.90 10.73 10.26
CA GLU A 75 -5.68 10.71 11.71
C GLU A 75 -6.63 11.63 12.53
N PRO A 76 -6.76 12.94 12.25
CA PRO A 76 -7.63 13.81 13.05
C PRO A 76 -9.11 13.42 12.99
N TYR A 77 -9.56 12.83 11.86
CA TYR A 77 -10.93 12.36 11.73
C TYR A 77 -11.17 11.08 12.52
N ASP A 78 -10.19 10.18 12.57
CA ASP A 78 -10.27 8.97 13.39
C ASP A 78 -10.30 9.33 14.89
N ASP A 79 -9.45 10.27 15.31
CA ASP A 79 -9.43 10.74 16.70
C ASP A 79 -10.76 11.38 17.11
N THR A 80 -11.33 12.21 16.22
CA THR A 80 -12.64 12.82 16.45
C THR A 80 -13.75 11.75 16.49
N LEU A 81 -13.70 10.77 15.59
CA LEU A 81 -14.66 9.67 15.57
C LEU A 81 -14.64 8.88 16.89
N ILE A 82 -13.45 8.55 17.40
CA ILE A 82 -13.28 7.87 18.70
C ILE A 82 -13.82 8.72 19.85
N ALA A 83 -13.64 10.05 19.81
CA ALA A 83 -14.18 10.94 20.82
C ALA A 83 -15.71 10.95 20.81
N VAL A 84 -16.32 11.14 19.63
CA VAL A 84 -17.78 11.12 19.45
C VAL A 84 -18.38 9.79 19.88
N GLU A 85 -17.74 8.67 19.55
CA GLU A 85 -18.21 7.34 19.98
C GLU A 85 -18.22 7.21 21.51
N LYS A 86 -17.21 7.72 22.21
CA LYS A 86 -17.17 7.71 23.68
C LYS A 86 -18.23 8.62 24.30
N GLU A 87 -18.46 9.79 23.72
CA GLU A 87 -19.49 10.73 24.17
C GLU A 87 -20.89 10.14 23.97
N ALA A 88 -21.13 9.49 22.83
CA ALA A 88 -22.37 8.76 22.55
C ALA A 88 -22.57 7.57 23.52
N GLU A 89 -21.53 6.79 23.80
CA GLU A 89 -21.60 5.70 24.80
C GLU A 89 -21.94 6.23 26.19
N TYR A 90 -21.36 7.36 26.59
CA TYR A 90 -21.66 7.99 27.87
C TYR A 90 -23.12 8.47 27.92
N ALA A 91 -23.58 9.17 26.89
CA ALA A 91 -24.96 9.64 26.78
C ALA A 91 -25.96 8.47 26.79
N LEU A 92 -25.67 7.36 26.11
CA LEU A 92 -26.49 6.14 26.13
C LEU A 92 -26.64 5.55 27.54
N ARG A 93 -25.55 5.50 28.31
CA ARG A 93 -25.61 5.00 29.70
C ARG A 93 -26.45 5.90 30.59
N LEU A 94 -26.34 7.22 30.39
CA LEU A 94 -27.12 8.19 31.14
C LEU A 94 -28.61 8.10 30.78
N LEU A 95 -28.93 8.02 29.48
CA LEU A 95 -30.28 7.79 28.99
C LEU A 95 -30.87 6.51 29.59
N GLN A 96 -30.15 5.39 29.55
CA GLN A 96 -30.61 4.13 30.15
C GLN A 96 -30.94 4.31 31.63
N ARG A 97 -30.06 4.97 32.39
CA ARG A 97 -30.30 5.24 33.82
C ARG A 97 -31.55 6.10 34.04
N LEU A 98 -31.75 7.15 33.23
CA LEU A 98 -32.92 8.02 33.33
C LEU A 98 -34.21 7.26 32.97
N THR A 99 -34.18 6.45 31.92
CA THR A 99 -35.30 5.60 31.51
C THR A 99 -35.65 4.59 32.61
N ASP A 100 -34.67 3.93 33.22
CA ASP A 100 -34.89 3.02 34.34
C ASP A 100 -35.53 3.74 35.54
N GLN A 101 -35.05 4.95 35.86
CA GLN A 101 -35.63 5.79 36.92
C GLN A 101 -37.05 6.22 36.61
N TYR A 102 -37.33 6.62 35.37
CA TYR A 102 -38.66 6.99 34.90
C TYR A 102 -39.63 5.82 35.01
N ILE A 103 -39.23 4.63 34.57
CA ILE A 103 -40.03 3.40 34.69
C ILE A 103 -40.34 3.10 36.16
N GLN A 104 -39.34 3.09 37.02
CA GLN A 104 -39.53 2.81 38.45
C GLN A 104 -40.48 3.82 39.10
N LYS A 105 -40.30 5.12 38.84
CA LYS A 105 -41.16 6.17 39.40
C LYS A 105 -42.58 6.12 38.84
N THR A 106 -42.75 5.70 37.58
CA THR A 106 -44.07 5.51 36.97
C THR A 106 -44.83 4.39 37.65
N VAL A 107 -44.16 3.26 37.93
CA VAL A 107 -44.74 2.14 38.69
C VAL A 107 -45.17 2.61 40.08
N VAL A 108 -44.28 3.27 40.83
CA VAL A 108 -44.60 3.78 42.17
C VAL A 108 -45.75 4.80 42.15
N ALA A 109 -45.80 5.69 41.16
CA ALA A 109 -46.87 6.65 41.01
C ALA A 109 -48.22 5.96 40.73
N SER A 110 -48.23 4.91 39.89
CA SER A 110 -49.41 4.11 39.59
C SER A 110 -49.92 3.36 40.82
N GLU A 111 -49.02 2.70 41.56
CA GLU A 111 -49.36 1.99 42.81
C GLU A 111 -49.98 2.95 43.82
N LEU A 112 -49.39 4.13 43.98
CA LEU A 112 -49.91 5.16 44.90
C LEU A 112 -51.26 5.72 44.42
N GLU A 113 -51.48 5.86 43.12
CA GLU A 113 -52.78 6.26 42.57
C GLU A 113 -53.87 5.22 42.86
N ASP A 114 -53.55 3.93 42.70
CA ASP A 114 -54.46 2.82 43.01
C ASP A 114 -54.77 2.73 44.52
N GLU A 115 -53.77 2.87 45.38
CA GLU A 115 -53.96 2.89 46.84
C GLU A 115 -54.87 4.04 47.29
N LEU A 116 -54.66 5.24 46.74
CA LEU A 116 -55.46 6.41 47.08
C LEU A 116 -56.90 6.33 46.58
N LYS A 117 -57.13 5.65 45.46
CA LYS A 117 -58.48 5.33 44.99
C LYS A 117 -59.21 4.39 45.95
N ASN A 118 -58.49 3.47 46.60
CA ASN A 118 -59.04 2.49 47.53
C ASN A 118 -59.28 3.05 48.95
N LEU A 119 -58.44 3.99 49.41
CA LEU A 119 -58.46 4.51 50.79
C LEU A 119 -59.29 5.79 50.98
N GLY A 120 -59.76 6.40 49.89
CA GLY A 120 -60.46 7.69 49.92
C GLY A 120 -59.48 8.86 49.90
N HIS A 121 -59.68 9.79 48.96
CA HIS A 121 -58.72 10.86 48.68
C HIS A 121 -58.65 11.92 49.80
N SER A 122 -57.49 12.06 50.44
CA SER A 122 -57.11 13.27 51.20
C SER A 122 -56.48 14.32 50.28
N GLU A 123 -56.62 15.62 50.59
CA GLU A 123 -55.96 16.69 49.83
C GLU A 123 -54.43 16.57 49.85
N GLU A 124 -53.86 16.15 50.98
CA GLU A 124 -52.42 15.92 51.14
C GLU A 124 -51.94 14.83 50.17
N SER A 125 -52.71 13.76 50.03
CA SER A 125 -52.42 12.66 49.11
C SER A 125 -52.47 13.07 47.64
N ARG A 126 -53.39 13.98 47.27
CA ARG A 126 -53.46 14.54 45.92
C ARG A 126 -52.24 15.42 45.63
N GLY A 127 -51.76 16.18 46.61
CA GLY A 127 -50.51 16.95 46.50
C GLY A 127 -49.28 16.08 46.26
N VAL A 128 -49.19 14.92 46.94
CA VAL A 128 -48.10 13.95 46.73
C VAL A 128 -48.11 13.38 45.31
N LEU A 129 -49.28 12.95 44.80
CA LEU A 129 -49.40 12.49 43.40
C LEU A 129 -49.00 13.56 42.40
N GLN A 130 -49.43 14.80 42.61
CA GLN A 130 -49.09 15.91 41.73
C GLN A 130 -47.58 16.16 41.70
N ASN A 131 -46.91 16.12 42.85
CA ASN A 131 -45.45 16.25 42.92
C ASN A 131 -44.74 15.11 42.17
N ARG A 132 -45.24 13.87 42.26
CA ARG A 132 -44.70 12.73 41.51
C ARG A 132 -44.88 12.86 40.00
N ARG A 133 -46.02 13.38 39.56
CA ARG A 133 -46.26 13.67 38.13
C ARG A 133 -45.31 14.74 37.61
N ILE A 134 -45.10 15.83 38.36
CA ILE A 134 -44.10 16.85 37.99
C ILE A 134 -42.69 16.27 37.91
N GLU A 135 -42.33 15.35 38.81
CA GLU A 135 -41.03 14.67 38.77
C GLU A 135 -40.88 13.77 37.54
N LEU A 136 -41.94 13.05 37.17
CA LEU A 136 -41.98 12.24 35.94
C LEU A 136 -41.89 13.10 34.68
N ASP A 137 -42.63 14.21 34.61
CA ASP A 137 -42.58 15.14 33.48
C ASP A 137 -41.15 15.70 33.29
N ARG A 138 -40.47 16.04 34.38
CA ARG A 138 -39.06 16.50 34.33
C ARG A 138 -38.12 15.42 33.82
N LEU A 139 -38.27 14.19 34.30
CA LEU A 139 -37.46 13.07 33.83
C LEU A 139 -37.73 12.77 32.35
N GLN A 140 -38.98 12.87 31.91
CA GLN A 140 -39.33 12.70 30.51
C GLN A 140 -38.65 13.77 29.63
N THR A 141 -38.69 15.05 30.04
CA THR A 141 -37.96 16.10 29.30
C THR A 141 -36.45 15.84 29.26
N GLU A 142 -35.86 15.41 30.38
CA GLU A 142 -34.42 15.08 30.42
C GLU A 142 -34.09 13.90 29.49
N ILE A 143 -34.95 12.88 29.44
CA ILE A 143 -34.83 11.75 28.50
C ILE A 143 -34.88 12.24 27.05
N GLU A 144 -35.87 13.07 26.69
CA GLU A 144 -36.03 13.63 25.35
C GLU A 144 -34.79 14.46 24.93
N ASP A 145 -34.24 15.27 25.84
CA ASP A 145 -33.02 16.04 25.60
C ASP A 145 -31.80 15.14 25.33
N PHE A 146 -31.68 14.02 26.06
CA PHE A 146 -30.61 13.03 25.83
C PHE A 146 -30.79 12.26 24.52
N GLU A 147 -32.03 11.93 24.13
CA GLU A 147 -32.32 11.31 22.84
C GLU A 147 -31.93 12.22 21.68
N LEU A 148 -32.22 13.52 21.77
CA LEU A 148 -31.79 14.51 20.79
C LEU A 148 -30.25 14.62 20.73
N THR A 149 -29.60 14.66 21.89
CA THR A 149 -28.13 14.69 21.97
C THR A 149 -27.50 13.46 21.29
N LEU A 150 -28.09 12.28 21.48
CA LEU A 150 -27.63 11.06 20.82
C LEU A 150 -27.82 11.09 19.30
N LEU A 151 -28.92 11.69 18.83
CA LEU A 151 -29.15 11.89 17.41
C LEU A 151 -28.08 12.81 16.79
N ASP A 152 -27.69 13.87 17.50
CA ASP A 152 -26.62 14.78 17.07
C ASP A 152 -25.27 14.06 16.97
N TYR A 153 -24.91 13.21 17.94
CA TYR A 153 -23.70 12.40 17.87
C TYR A 153 -23.71 11.40 16.71
N GLU A 154 -24.85 10.76 16.43
CA GLU A 154 -24.98 9.85 15.28
C GLU A 154 -24.84 10.62 13.94
N LEU A 155 -25.40 11.83 13.86
CA LEU A 155 -25.23 12.70 12.69
C LEU A 155 -23.76 13.10 12.51
N GLU A 156 -23.08 13.48 13.59
CA GLU A 156 -21.65 13.83 13.57
C GLU A 156 -20.80 12.65 13.12
N LYS A 157 -21.05 11.47 13.66
CA LYS A 157 -20.41 10.21 13.25
C LYS A 157 -20.58 9.95 11.76
N GLN A 158 -21.80 10.07 11.22
CA GLN A 158 -22.05 9.88 9.79
C GLN A 158 -21.28 10.90 8.94
N ASN A 159 -21.26 12.16 9.36
CA ASN A 159 -20.48 13.21 8.68
C ASN A 159 -18.97 12.94 8.68
N LEU A 160 -18.43 12.38 9.77
CA LEU A 160 -17.02 11.96 9.85
C LEU A 160 -16.75 10.77 8.92
N LEU A 161 -17.62 9.75 8.92
CA LEU A 161 -17.49 8.59 8.05
C LEU A 161 -17.50 8.97 6.56
N LEU A 162 -18.33 9.94 6.16
CA LEU A 162 -18.35 10.47 4.79
C LEU A 162 -17.01 11.12 4.38
N LYS A 163 -16.24 11.67 5.34
CA LYS A 163 -14.91 12.23 5.09
C LYS A 163 -13.83 11.15 5.09
N ILE A 164 -13.93 10.18 5.99
CA ILE A 164 -12.95 9.11 6.18
C ILE A 164 -12.99 8.09 5.03
N GLU A 165 -14.17 7.66 4.62
CA GLU A 165 -14.35 6.61 3.61
C GLU A 165 -13.55 6.84 2.30
N PRO A 166 -13.62 8.01 1.64
CA PRO A 166 -12.84 8.24 0.42
C PRO A 166 -11.32 8.20 0.67
N ILE A 167 -10.86 8.63 1.83
CA ILE A 167 -9.43 8.57 2.20
C ILE A 167 -9.00 7.11 2.39
N THR A 168 -9.81 6.32 3.12
CA THR A 168 -9.57 4.88 3.32
C THR A 168 -9.50 4.13 2.00
N ARG A 169 -10.42 4.40 1.05
CA ARG A 169 -10.38 3.80 -0.29
C ARG A 169 -9.09 4.13 -1.04
N LYS A 170 -8.62 5.39 -0.97
CA LYS A 170 -7.35 5.80 -1.58
C LYS A 170 -6.16 5.09 -0.94
N ILE A 171 -6.11 5.03 0.38
CA ILE A 171 -5.07 4.31 1.14
C ILE A 171 -4.99 2.85 0.67
N SER A 172 -6.12 2.12 0.64
CA SER A 172 -6.12 0.72 0.20
C SER A 172 -5.66 0.54 -1.25
N ALA A 173 -6.09 1.41 -2.16
CA ALA A 173 -5.65 1.37 -3.55
C ALA A 173 -4.14 1.62 -3.68
N LEU A 174 -3.61 2.55 -2.89
CA LEU A 174 -2.21 2.92 -2.89
C LEU A 174 -1.32 1.82 -2.28
N GLU A 175 -1.77 1.19 -1.20
CA GLU A 175 -1.11 0.02 -0.62
C GLU A 175 -1.02 -1.14 -1.62
N GLN A 176 -2.10 -1.38 -2.37
CA GLN A 176 -2.09 -2.38 -3.44
C GLN A 176 -1.07 -2.01 -4.54
N ASN A 177 -1.08 -0.75 -4.99
CA ASN A 177 -0.13 -0.26 -5.99
C ASN A 177 1.34 -0.43 -5.53
N ILE A 178 1.65 -0.10 -4.27
CA ILE A 178 2.98 -0.32 -3.69
C ILE A 178 3.37 -1.79 -3.75
N ARG A 179 2.49 -2.71 -3.34
CA ARG A 179 2.76 -4.16 -3.40
C ARG A 179 3.01 -4.64 -4.83
N GLU A 180 2.25 -4.14 -5.80
CA GLU A 180 2.44 -4.47 -7.22
C GLU A 180 3.79 -3.94 -7.76
N LEU A 181 4.16 -2.71 -7.41
CA LEU A 181 5.46 -2.13 -7.79
C LEU A 181 6.62 -2.89 -7.16
N GLU A 182 6.52 -3.28 -5.89
CA GLU A 182 7.52 -4.08 -5.19
C GLU A 182 7.63 -5.49 -5.79
N SER A 183 6.53 -6.09 -6.23
CA SER A 183 6.54 -7.38 -6.92
C SER A 183 7.24 -7.27 -8.29
N LYS A 184 6.92 -6.24 -9.08
CA LYS A 184 7.57 -5.97 -10.37
C LYS A 184 9.07 -5.70 -10.20
N LYS A 185 9.45 -4.91 -9.21
CA LYS A 185 10.86 -4.66 -8.86
C LYS A 185 11.58 -5.97 -8.53
N ARG A 186 11.03 -6.80 -7.64
CA ARG A 186 11.61 -8.12 -7.29
C ARG A 186 11.72 -9.06 -8.49
N TYR A 187 10.72 -9.06 -9.38
CA TYR A 187 10.78 -9.82 -10.62
C TYR A 187 11.94 -9.36 -11.51
N ILE A 188 12.15 -8.06 -11.66
CA ILE A 188 13.28 -7.52 -12.44
C ILE A 188 14.61 -7.91 -11.78
N GLU A 189 14.75 -7.76 -10.46
CA GLU A 189 15.95 -8.13 -9.70
C GLU A 189 16.32 -9.62 -9.88
N SER A 190 15.32 -10.50 -9.97
CA SER A 190 15.51 -11.95 -10.12
C SER A 190 15.67 -12.40 -11.57
N ALA A 191 14.95 -11.80 -12.51
CA ALA A 191 14.93 -12.20 -13.92
C ALA A 191 16.05 -11.56 -14.77
N HIS A 192 16.78 -10.59 -14.24
CA HIS A 192 17.81 -9.87 -15.00
C HIS A 192 18.92 -10.79 -15.54
N LEU A 193 19.32 -11.82 -14.77
CA LEU A 193 20.27 -12.83 -15.21
C LEU A 193 19.77 -13.64 -16.43
N HIS A 194 18.46 -13.89 -16.53
CA HIS A 194 17.85 -14.63 -17.63
C HIS A 194 17.73 -13.79 -18.93
N ARG A 195 17.52 -12.47 -18.83
CA ARG A 195 17.53 -11.59 -20.00
C ARG A 195 18.92 -11.46 -20.62
N ILE A 196 19.98 -11.37 -19.80
CA ILE A 196 21.37 -11.32 -20.28
C ILE A 196 21.73 -12.59 -21.06
N THR A 197 21.26 -13.77 -20.61
CA THR A 197 21.57 -15.05 -21.26
C THR A 197 20.77 -15.31 -22.54
N GLN A 198 19.54 -14.81 -22.68
CA GLN A 198 18.74 -15.00 -23.90
C GLN A 198 19.16 -14.11 -25.07
N VAL A 199 19.71 -12.92 -24.83
CA VAL A 199 20.19 -12.05 -25.92
C VAL A 199 21.52 -12.55 -26.51
N ALA A 200 22.30 -13.31 -25.74
CA ALA A 200 23.54 -13.93 -26.22
C ALA A 200 23.31 -15.10 -27.21
N SER A 201 22.14 -15.73 -27.23
CA SER A 201 21.83 -16.86 -28.12
C SER A 201 21.15 -16.46 -29.44
N ALA A 202 20.72 -15.19 -29.59
CA ALA A 202 20.07 -14.69 -30.80
C ALA A 202 21.08 -14.11 -31.81
N GLN A 203 21.97 -14.95 -32.35
CA GLN A 203 22.55 -14.74 -33.67
C GLN A 203 22.34 -16.00 -34.53
N PRO A 204 21.37 -16.02 -35.45
CA PRO A 204 21.34 -17.05 -36.47
C PRO A 204 22.49 -16.78 -37.44
N SER A 205 23.41 -17.73 -37.53
CA SER A 205 24.43 -17.84 -38.55
C SER A 205 23.78 -17.87 -39.95
N LYS A 206 23.60 -16.69 -40.56
CA LYS A 206 23.40 -16.56 -42.00
C LYS A 206 24.73 -16.83 -42.68
N LEU A 207 25.05 -18.11 -42.86
CA LEU A 207 25.97 -18.57 -43.89
C LEU A 207 25.21 -18.50 -45.22
N LEU A 208 25.62 -17.57 -46.09
CA LEU A 208 25.21 -17.53 -47.49
C LEU A 208 25.79 -18.74 -48.22
N PRO A 209 25.01 -19.49 -49.01
CA PRO A 209 25.57 -20.49 -49.92
C PRO A 209 26.20 -19.76 -51.12
N VAL A 210 27.49 -20.01 -51.33
CA VAL A 210 28.21 -19.63 -52.55
C VAL A 210 27.70 -20.52 -53.68
N MET A 211 27.23 -19.91 -54.78
CA MET A 211 26.91 -20.60 -56.04
C MET A 211 28.18 -21.03 -56.76
#